data_AF-A0A9E5YDL8-F1
#
_entry.id   AF-A0A9E5YDL8-F1
#
_cell.length_a   1.000
_cell.length_b   1.000
_cell.length_c   1.000
_cell.angle_alpha   90.00
_cell.angle_beta   90.00
_cell.angle_gamma   90.00
#
_symmetry.space_group_name_H-M   'P 1'
#
loop_
_entity.id
_entity.type
_entity.pdbx_description
1 polymer ?
#
loop_
_entity_poly.entity_id
_entity_poly.type
_entity_poly.pdbx_seq_one_letter_code
_entity_poly.pdbx_strand_id
1 'polypeptide(L)' 'MTIDQLSEIIQFKRRTIYDWVHVGYIPHHKFPKGVRFKASEIEKWLNKRHKRGRIGYRKLTDNF' A
#
# COMPACT_ATOMS: atom_id res chain seq x y z
N MET A 1 3.11 -10.54 -8.94
CA MET A 1 4.41 -10.37 -8.25
C MET A 1 4.49 -11.26 -7.02
N THR A 2 5.71 -11.66 -6.65
CA THR A 2 6.02 -12.37 -5.40
C THR A 2 6.07 -11.40 -4.22
N ILE A 3 6.21 -11.92 -3.01
CA ILE A 3 6.39 -11.08 -1.82
C ILE A 3 7.73 -10.33 -1.84
N ASP A 4 8.79 -10.93 -2.37
CA ASP A 4 10.10 -10.28 -2.48
C ASP A 4 10.02 -9.11 -3.45
N GLN A 5 9.41 -9.31 -4.63
CA GLN A 5 9.20 -8.21 -5.59
C GLN A 5 8.36 -7.08 -4.99
N LEU A 6 7.29 -7.41 -4.26
CA LEU A 6 6.47 -6.38 -3.60
C LEU A 6 7.27 -5.64 -2.52
N SER A 7 8.03 -6.36 -1.69
CA SER A 7 8.91 -5.82 -0.65
C SER A 7 9.86 -4.76 -1.22
N GLU A 8 10.50 -5.03 -2.35
CA GLU A 8 11.37 -4.08 -3.03
C GLU A 8 10.60 -2.86 -3.58
N ILE A 9 9.39 -3.05 -4.11
CA ILE A 9 8.61 -1.94 -4.68
C ILE A 9 8.11 -0.97 -3.60
N ILE A 10 7.50 -1.49 -2.53
CA ILE A 10 6.86 -0.66 -1.51
C ILE A 10 7.78 -0.36 -0.31
N GLN A 11 9.01 -0.89 -0.33
CA GLN A 11 10.04 -0.67 0.70
C GLN A 11 9.59 -1.07 2.11
N PHE A 12 8.81 -2.15 2.21
CA PHE A 12 8.42 -2.77 3.49
C PHE A 12 9.06 -4.14 3.63
N LYS A 13 9.49 -4.50 4.84
CA LYS A 13 10.03 -5.84 5.12
C LYS A 13 9.00 -6.92 4.75
N ARG A 14 9.47 -8.01 4.14
CA ARG A 14 8.66 -9.20 3.82
C ARG A 14 7.79 -9.67 4.99
N ARG A 15 8.34 -9.64 6.21
CA ARG A 15 7.61 -10.03 7.42
C ARG A 15 6.35 -9.18 7.64
N THR A 16 6.46 -7.86 7.52
CA THR A 16 5.32 -6.94 7.64
C THR A 16 4.25 -7.24 6.59
N ILE A 17 4.67 -7.53 5.35
CA ILE A 17 3.76 -7.88 4.27
C ILE A 17 3.07 -9.22 4.55
N TYR A 18 3.77 -10.21 5.10
CA TYR A 18 3.18 -11.47 5.53
C TYR A 18 2.12 -11.25 6.63
N ASP A 19 2.43 -10.43 7.63
CA ASP A 19 1.49 -10.14 8.70
C ASP A 19 0.22 -9.47 8.13
N TRP A 20 0.37 -8.54 7.16
CA TRP A 20 -0.77 -7.95 6.44
C TRP A 20 -1.58 -8.95 5.62
N VAL A 21 -0.92 -9.91 4.98
CA VAL A 21 -1.62 -11.00 4.26
C VAL A 21 -2.42 -11.85 5.24
N HIS A 22 -1.81 -12.19 6.38
CA HIS A 22 -2.44 -13.03 7.41
C HIS A 22 -3.74 -12.40 7.94
N VAL A 23 -3.72 -11.08 8.20
CA VAL A 23 -4.89 -10.34 8.68
C VAL A 23 -5.81 -9.81 7.56
N GLY A 24 -5.54 -10.16 6.29
CA GLY A 24 -6.35 -9.70 5.15
C GLY A 24 -6.27 -8.19 4.86
N TYR A 25 -5.24 -7.51 5.35
CA TYR A 25 -5.08 -6.06 5.25
C TYR A 25 -4.61 -5.58 3.86
N ILE A 26 -3.80 -6.40 3.19
CA ILE A 26 -3.28 -6.13 1.84
C ILE A 26 -3.96 -7.04 0.80
N PRO A 27 -4.36 -6.53 -0.39
CA PRO A 27 -4.94 -7.33 -1.46
C PRO A 27 -3.97 -8.40 -1.90
N HIS A 28 -4.43 -9.64 -1.93
CA HIS A 28 -3.59 -10.78 -2.23
C HIS A 28 -4.41 -11.93 -2.81
N HIS A 29 -3.74 -12.78 -3.57
CA HIS A 29 -4.32 -13.96 -4.20
C HIS A 29 -3.59 -15.19 -3.66
N LYS A 30 -4.33 -16.10 -3.02
CA LYS A 30 -3.79 -17.36 -2.51
C LYS A 30 -3.76 -18.39 -3.63
N PHE A 31 -2.60 -19.01 -3.80
CA PHE A 31 -2.38 -20.14 -4.68
C PHE A 31 -1.83 -21.32 -3.86
N PRO A 32 -1.91 -22.56 -4.36
CA PRO A 32 -1.39 -23.73 -3.66
C PRO A 32 0.09 -23.59 -3.25
N LYS A 33 0.90 -22.88 -4.04
CA LYS A 33 2.34 -22.65 -3.80
C LYS A 33 2.66 -21.29 -3.17
N GLY A 34 1.69 -20.66 -2.51
CA GLY A 34 1.87 -19.41 -1.77
C GLY A 34 1.04 -18.25 -2.33
N VAL A 35 1.48 -17.02 -2.04
CA VAL A 35 0.68 -15.81 -2.29
C VAL A 35 1.26 -15.02 -3.48
N ARG A 36 0.37 -14.38 -4.24
CA ARG A 36 0.72 -13.45 -5.31
C ARG A 36 -0.06 -12.15 -5.17
N PHE A 37 0.54 -11.09 -5.68
CA PHE A 37 -0.05 -9.75 -5.69
C PHE A 37 -0.19 -9.28 -7.13
N LYS A 38 -1.29 -8.59 -7.43
CA LYS A 38 -1.52 -7.93 -8.72
C LYS A 38 -1.10 -6.47 -8.61
N ALA A 39 -0.22 -6.01 -9.51
CA ALA A 39 0.34 -4.65 -9.43
C ALA A 39 -0.75 -3.57 -9.36
N SER A 40 -1.74 -3.66 -10.26
CA SER A 40 -2.84 -2.70 -10.30
C SER A 40 -3.74 -2.70 -9.06
N GLU A 41 -3.81 -3.79 -8.29
CA GLU A 41 -4.56 -3.82 -7.03
C GLU A 41 -3.76 -3.17 -5.90
N ILE A 42 -2.45 -3.42 -5.85
CA ILE A 42 -1.54 -2.79 -4.89
C ILE A 42 -1.49 -1.28 -5.13
N GLU A 43 -1.33 -0.83 -6.37
CA GLU A 43 -1.35 0.60 -6.73
C GLU A 43 -2.66 1.27 -6.28
N LYS A 44 -3.81 0.66 -6.60
CA LYS A 44 -5.13 1.15 -6.14
C LYS A 44 -5.22 1.19 -4.61
N TRP A 45 -4.67 0.19 -3.93
CA TRP A 45 -4.69 0.08 -2.47
C TRP A 45 -3.81 1.14 -1.78
N LEU A 46 -2.65 1.46 -2.37
CA LEU A 46 -1.77 2.55 -1.94
C LEU A 46 -2.45 3.90 -2.16
N ASN A 47 -3.02 4.13 -3.34
CA ASN A 47 -3.72 5.38 -3.67
C ASN A 47 -4.90 5.64 -2.72
N LYS A 48 -5.66 4.61 -2.35
CA LYS A 48 -6.74 4.72 -1.34
C LYS A 48 -6.25 5.10 0.05
N ARG A 49 -4.99 4.82 0.38
CA ARG A 49 -4.36 5.13 1.69
C ARG A 49 -3.61 6.44 1.70
N HIS A 50 -3.47 7.10 0.55
CA HIS A 50 -2.93 8.43 0.47
C HIS A 50 -3.81 9.39 1.28
N LYS A 51 -3.38 9.72 2.50
CA LYS A 51 -3.99 10.78 3.29
C LYS A 51 -3.53 12.10 2.70
N ARG A 52 -4.47 13.00 2.38
CA ARG A 52 -4.14 14.38 2.02
C ARG A 52 -3.25 14.92 3.14
N GLY A 53 -2.02 15.31 2.80
CA GLY A 53 -1.08 15.90 3.75
C GLY A 53 -1.71 17.10 4.45
N ARG A 54 -1.09 17.57 5.54
CA ARG A 54 -1.56 18.76 6.25
C ARG A 54 -1.78 19.88 5.24
N ILE A 55 -3.00 20.44 5.19
CA ILE A 55 -3.25 21.66 4.43
C ILE A 55 -2.37 22.70 5.10
N GLY A 56 -1.31 23.12 4.40
CA GLY A 56 -0.46 24.20 4.87
C GLY A 56 -1.32 25.44 5.10
N TYR A 57 -1.05 26.16 6.19
CA TYR A 57 -1.78 27.35 6.66
C TYR A 57 -1.93 28.48 5.61
N ARG A 58 -1.21 28.37 4.48
CA ARG A 58 -1.09 29.35 3.40
C ARG A 58 -2.34 29.52 2.53
N LYS A 59 -3.44 28.80 2.79
CA LYS A 59 -4.71 28.98 2.05
C LYS A 59 -5.76 29.82 2.80
N LEU A 60 -5.47 30.31 4.00
CA LEU A 60 -6.41 31.10 4.80
C LEU A 60 -6.20 32.62 4.69
N THR A 61 -5.15 33.09 3.99
CA THR A 61 -4.80 34.52 3.93
C THR A 61 -5.01 35.17 2.56
N ASP A 62 -5.53 34.45 1.56
CA ASP A 62 -5.73 35.00 0.20
C ASP A 62 -7.14 35.61 0.00
N ASN A 63 -7.86 35.95 1.08
CA ASN A 63 -9.19 36.59 1.03
C ASN A 63 -9.31 37.74 2.07
N PHE A 64 -8.37 38.69 2.06
CA PHE A 64 -8.54 40.00 2.71
C PHE A 64 -7.95 41.09 1.83
#